data_AF-E6VHY2-F1
#
_entry.id   AF-E6VHY2-F1
#
_cell.length_a   1.000
_cell.length_b   1.000
_cell.length_c   1.000
_cell.angle_alpha   90.00
_cell.angle_beta   90.00
_cell.angle_gamma   90.00
#
_symmetry.space_group_name_H-M   'P 1'
#
loop_
_entity.id
_entity.type
_entity.pdbx_description
1 polymer ?
#
loop_
_entity_poly.entity_id
_entity_poly.type
_entity_poly.pdbx_seq_one_letter_code
_entity_poly.pdbx_strand_id
1 'polypeptide(L)' 'MTDTTAEDVRKIATALLKTAIEIVSEEDGGAHNQCKLCGASVPWLQTGDEIQHAPDCPVVIARNVLSARPKLHAV' A
#
# COMPACT_ATOMS: atom_id res chain seq x y z
N MET A 1 -0.50 7.00 -25.54
CA MET A 1 -0.83 6.70 -24.12
C MET A 1 -1.64 5.43 -24.12
N THR A 2 -1.25 4.42 -23.35
CA THR A 2 -2.08 3.22 -23.15
C THR A 2 -3.40 3.61 -22.50
N ASP A 3 -4.49 3.08 -23.03
CA ASP A 3 -5.85 3.31 -22.52
C ASP A 3 -6.01 2.47 -21.23
N THR A 4 -5.46 2.97 -20.13
CA THR A 4 -5.51 2.28 -18.83
C THR A 4 -6.89 2.48 -18.23
N THR A 5 -7.66 1.40 -18.12
CA THR A 5 -9.00 1.48 -17.55
C THR A 5 -8.94 1.70 -16.04
N ALA A 6 -10.03 2.21 -15.45
CA ALA A 6 -10.14 2.31 -14.00
C ALA A 6 -10.00 0.95 -13.29
N GLU A 7 -10.34 -0.15 -13.97
CA GLU A 7 -10.14 -1.50 -13.44
C GLU A 7 -8.66 -1.89 -13.39
N ASP A 8 -7.89 -1.56 -14.43
CA ASP A 8 -6.45 -1.82 -14.45
C ASP A 8 -5.73 -1.03 -13.36
N VAL A 9 -6.12 0.24 -13.15
CA VAL A 9 -5.60 1.05 -12.04
C VAL A 9 -5.89 0.39 -10.68
N ARG A 10 -7.09 -0.15 -10.48
CA ARG A 10 -7.43 -0.88 -9.24
C ARG A 10 -6.64 -2.17 -9.08
N LYS A 11 -6.39 -2.91 -10.16
CA LYS A 11 -5.53 -4.12 -10.14
C LYS A 11 -4.10 -3.76 -9.73
N ILE A 12 -3.54 -2.71 -10.32
CA ILE A 12 -2.20 -2.20 -9.98
C ILE A 12 -2.15 -1.74 -8.52
N ALA A 13 -3.14 -0.97 -8.07
CA ALA A 13 -3.22 -0.53 -6.67
C ALA A 13 -3.28 -1.72 -5.70
N THR A 14 -4.06 -2.76 -6.01
CA THR A 14 -4.14 -3.99 -5.20
C THR A 14 -2.82 -4.74 -5.15
N ALA A 15 -2.16 -4.88 -6.30
CA ALA A 15 -0.84 -5.52 -6.37
C ALA A 15 0.20 -4.74 -5.55
N LEU A 16 0.14 -3.41 -5.59
CA LEU A 16 1.01 -2.55 -4.80
C LEU A 16 0.81 -2.78 -3.30
N LEU A 17 -0.44 -2.77 -2.80
CA LEU A 17 -0.69 -3.00 -1.37
C LEU A 17 -0.17 -4.36 -0.88
N LYS A 18 -0.30 -5.40 -1.71
CA LYS A 18 0.16 -6.75 -1.35
C LYS A 18 1.67 -6.91 -1.35
N THR A 19 2.38 -6.11 -2.15
CA THR A 19 3.80 -6.31 -2.40
C THR A 19 4.68 -5.20 -1.85
N ALA A 20 4.13 -4.05 -1.45
CA ALA A 20 4.91 -2.91 -0.98
C ALA A 20 5.49 -3.09 0.42
N ILE A 21 4.96 -4.02 1.22
CA ILE A 21 5.45 -4.32 2.56
C ILE A 21 6.35 -5.54 2.52
N GLU A 22 7.50 -5.45 3.17
CA GLU A 22 8.44 -6.55 3.37
C GLU A 22 8.80 -6.68 4.85
N ILE A 23 9.31 -7.85 5.24
CA ILE A 23 9.86 -8.06 6.58
C ILE A 23 11.37 -7.86 6.49
N VAL A 24 11.89 -6.93 7.28
CA VAL A 24 13.33 -6.65 7.38
C VAL A 24 13.81 -7.15 8.72
N SER A 25 14.79 -8.06 8.70
CA SER A 25 15.44 -8.56 9.91
C SER A 25 16.53 -7.60 10.39
N GLU A 26 16.68 -7.48 11.70
CA GLU A 26 17.72 -6.71 12.36
C GLU A 26 18.84 -7.62 12.87
N GLU A 27 20.05 -7.07 13.07
CA GLU A 27 21.24 -7.83 13.48
C GLU A 27 21.11 -8.42 14.90
N ASP A 28 20.23 -7.86 15.74
CA ASP A 28 19.98 -8.29 17.11
C ASP A 28 18.93 -9.42 17.22
N GLY A 29 18.43 -9.91 16.09
CA GLY A 29 17.36 -10.91 16.01
C GLY A 29 15.95 -10.31 16.03
N GLY A 30 15.83 -8.98 16.01
CA GLY A 30 14.59 -8.27 15.76
C GLY A 30 14.14 -8.35 14.29
N ALA A 31 12.91 -7.88 14.04
CA ALA A 31 12.40 -7.70 12.69
C ALA A 31 11.32 -6.62 12.65
N HIS A 32 11.16 -6.00 11.49
CA HIS A 32 10.13 -4.98 11.24
C HIS A 32 9.37 -5.29 9.96
N ASN A 33 8.06 -5.01 9.96
CA ASN A 33 7.31 -4.85 8.72
C ASN A 33 7.61 -3.46 8.19
N GLN A 34 8.20 -3.35 7.00
CA GLN A 34 8.64 -2.10 6.40
C GLN A 34 8.04 -1.89 5.02
N CYS A 35 7.64 -0.66 4.73
CA CYS A 35 7.26 -0.24 3.39
C CYS A 35 8.50 0.06 2.54
N LYS A 36 8.64 -0.63 1.41
CA LYS A 36 9.74 -0.46 0.45
C LYS A 36 9.83 0.92 -0.20
N LEU A 37 8.72 1.68 -0.18
CA LEU A 37 8.60 2.91 -0.96
C LEU A 37 8.85 4.16 -0.13
N CYS A 38 8.47 4.15 1.14
CA CYS A 38 8.64 5.31 2.03
C CYS A 38 9.44 4.99 3.29
N GLY A 39 9.93 3.76 3.47
CA GLY A 39 10.74 3.32 4.61
C GLY A 39 9.99 3.22 5.94
N ALA A 40 8.74 3.66 6.01
CA ALA A 40 7.90 3.57 7.21
C ALA A 40 7.77 2.11 7.65
N SER A 41 7.87 1.88 8.94
CA SER A 41 7.90 0.54 9.51
C SER A 41 7.18 0.46 10.84
N VAL A 42 6.84 -0.77 11.21
CA VAL A 42 6.33 -1.17 12.52
C VAL A 42 7.05 -2.44 12.97
N PRO A 43 7.10 -2.75 14.28
CA PRO A 43 7.61 -4.04 14.75
C PRO A 43 6.93 -5.22 14.05
N TRP A 44 7.65 -6.31 13.79
CA TRP A 44 7.11 -7.46 13.04
C TRP A 44 5.86 -8.11 13.65
N LEU A 45 5.65 -7.93 14.96
CA LEU A 45 4.47 -8.38 15.71
C LEU A 45 3.19 -7.63 15.33
N GLN A 46 3.31 -6.41 14.79
CA GLN A 46 2.20 -5.63 14.25
C GLN A 46 2.01 -5.97 12.78
N THR A 47 0.80 -5.86 12.28
CA THR A 47 0.49 -6.12 10.87
C THR A 47 1.02 -4.99 9.98
N GLY A 48 1.39 -5.29 8.73
CA GLY A 48 1.83 -4.28 7.77
C GLY A 48 0.76 -3.21 7.46
N ASP A 49 -0.51 -3.48 7.75
CA ASP A 49 -1.59 -2.50 7.59
C ASP A 49 -1.51 -1.36 8.62
N GLU A 50 -0.90 -1.61 9.78
CA GLU A 50 -0.69 -0.63 10.86
C GLU A 50 0.46 0.35 10.57
N ILE A 51 1.20 0.16 9.47
CA ILE A 51 2.25 1.08 9.04
C ILE A 51 1.65 2.47 8.75
N GLN A 52 2.17 3.47 9.47
CA GLN A 52 1.87 4.88 9.23
C GLN A 52 2.74 5.40 8.09
N HIS A 53 2.19 5.37 6.88
CA HIS A 53 2.90 5.82 5.69
C HIS A 53 3.01 7.35 5.61
N ALA A 54 4.08 7.82 4.95
CA ALA A 54 4.17 9.22 4.53
C ALA A 54 2.98 9.59 3.62
N PRO A 55 2.44 10.82 3.70
CA PRO A 55 1.23 11.22 2.96
C PRO A 55 1.31 11.05 1.43
N ASP A 56 2.51 11.17 0.87
CA ASP A 56 2.83 11.07 -0.56
C ASP A 56 3.26 9.66 -0.99
N CYS A 57 3.30 8.69 -0.06
CA CYS A 57 3.68 7.32 -0.38
C CYS A 57 2.69 6.71 -1.38
N PRO A 58 3.17 6.00 -2.43
CA PRO A 58 2.30 5.33 -3.39
C PRO A 58 1.31 4.33 -2.77
N VAL A 59 1.61 3.77 -1.60
CA VAL A 59 0.68 2.93 -0.82
C VAL A 59 -0.55 3.72 -0.36
N VAL A 60 -0.37 4.96 0.12
CA VAL A 60 -1.49 5.85 0.51
C VAL A 60 -2.37 6.15 -0.70
N ILE A 61 -1.74 6.47 -1.84
CA ILE A 61 -2.45 6.72 -3.09
C ILE A 61 -3.25 5.48 -3.53
N ALA A 62 -2.63 4.29 -3.50
CA ALA A 62 -3.30 3.04 -3.84
C ALA A 62 -4.48 2.72 -2.89
N ARG A 63 -4.32 2.93 -1.58
CA ARG A 63 -5.42 2.80 -0.60
C ARG A 63 -6.58 3.73 -0.97
N ASN A 64 -6.29 5.00 -1.26
CA ASN A 64 -7.30 5.98 -1.66
C ASN A 64 -8.03 5.59 -2.96
N VAL A 65 -7.31 5.09 -3.96
CA VAL A 65 -7.88 4.59 -5.21
C VAL A 65 -8.85 3.43 -4.97
N LEU A 66 -8.50 2.50 -4.08
CA LEU A 66 -9.34 1.33 -3.77
C LEU A 66 -10.53 1.68 -2.85
N SER A 67 -10.36 2.66 -1.96
CA SER A 67 -11.43 3.14 -1.07
C SER A 67 -12.43 4.06 -1.77
N ALA A 68 -12.03 4.69 -2.89
CA ALA A 68 -12.94 5.49 -3.70
C ALA A 68 -14.04 4.60 -4.28
N ARG A 69 -15.22 4.62 -3.65
CA ARG A 69 -16.41 3.95 -4.20
C ARG A 69 -16.73 4.54 -5.57
N PRO A 70 -17.09 3.70 -6.58
CA PRO A 70 -17.65 4.23 -7.80
C PRO A 70 -18.87 5.08 -7.43
N LYS A 71 -18.87 6.36 -7.81
CA LYS A 71 -20.05 7.21 -7.70
C LYS A 71 -21.06 6.68 -8.70
N LEU A 72 -21.90 5.74 -8.27
CA LEU A 72 -23.09 5.34 -9.01
C LEU A 72 -24.04 6.54 -8.99
N HIS A 73 -23.93 7.39 -10.00
CA HIS A 73 -24.96 8.37 -10.29
C HIS A 73 -26.15 7.60 -10.86
N ALA A 74 -27.12 7.28 -10.00
CA ALA A 74 -28.44 6.88 -10.44
C ALA A 74 -29.12 8.13 -11.04
N VAL A 75 -29.52 8.02 -12.31
CA VAL A 75 -30.41 8.99 -13.00
C VAL A 75 -31.84 8.52 -12.81
#